data_AF-A0A7G5IMV4-F1
#
_entry.id   AF-A0A7G5IMV4-F1
#
_cell.length_a   1.000
_cell.length_b   1.000
_cell.length_c   1.000
_cell.angle_alpha   90.00
_cell.angle_beta   90.00
_cell.angle_gamma   90.00
#
_symmetry.space_group_name_H-M   'P 1'
#
loop_
_entity.id
_entity.type
_entity.pdbx_description
1 polymer ?
#
loop_
_entity_poly.entity_id
_entity_poly.type
_entity_poly.pdbx_seq_one_letter_code
_entity_poly.pdbx_strand_id
1 'polypeptide(L)' 'MGDLFETEDDGAAAEALLAAGIAIYYRDQSIASDGIVKEYPNGRREVVRATDIGEVLVRHL' A
#
# COMPACT_ATOMS: atom_id res chain seq x y z
N MET A 1 12.99 -24.60 -14.91
CA MET A 1 12.00 -24.49 -13.83
C MET A 1 12.03 -23.03 -13.45
N GLY A 2 11.25 -22.23 -14.18
CA GLY A 2 11.49 -20.80 -14.34
C GLY A 2 10.81 -19.99 -13.24
N ASP A 3 11.56 -19.01 -12.74
CA ASP A 3 11.11 -17.71 -12.26
C ASP A 3 9.70 -17.67 -11.66
N LEU A 4 9.64 -17.75 -10.33
CA LEU A 4 8.62 -17.03 -9.60
C LEU A 4 8.82 -15.56 -9.96
N PHE A 5 7.99 -15.06 -10.88
CA PHE A 5 7.75 -13.63 -11.02
C PHE A 5 7.16 -13.19 -9.68
N GLU A 6 8.02 -12.88 -8.72
CA GLU A 6 7.73 -11.86 -7.73
C GLU A 6 7.50 -10.60 -8.55
N THR A 7 6.24 -10.40 -8.98
CA THR A 7 5.78 -9.13 -9.49
C THR A 7 5.91 -8.17 -8.31
N GLU A 8 7.12 -7.66 -8.09
CA GLU A 8 7.33 -6.33 -7.55
C GLU A 8 6.59 -5.42 -8.51
N ASP A 9 5.32 -5.20 -8.21
CA ASP A 9 4.43 -4.31 -8.94
C ASP A 9 5.17 -2.98 -9.08
N ASP A 10 5.64 -2.67 -10.30
CA ASP A 10 6.63 -1.65 -10.69
C ASP A 10 6.23 -0.20 -10.35
N GLY A 11 5.36 0.03 -9.37
CA GLY A 11 4.75 1.32 -9.06
C GLY A 11 3.78 1.79 -10.17
N ALA A 12 3.83 1.23 -11.37
CA ALA A 12 3.03 1.67 -12.51
C ALA A 12 1.53 1.43 -12.31
N ALA A 13 1.12 0.31 -11.70
CA ALA A 13 -0.29 0.10 -11.35
C ALA A 13 -0.71 1.02 -10.19
N ALA A 14 0.20 1.26 -9.25
CA ALA A 14 0.00 2.22 -8.17
C ALA A 14 -0.23 3.65 -8.71
N GLU A 15 0.62 4.12 -9.62
CA GLU A 15 0.48 5.42 -10.29
C GLU A 15 -0.80 5.50 -11.12
N ALA A 16 -1.18 4.44 -11.84
CA ALA A 16 -2.42 4.40 -12.60
C ALA A 16 -3.67 4.48 -11.70
N LEU A 17 -3.65 3.82 -10.54
CA LEU A 17 -4.74 3.88 -9.55
C LEU A 17 -4.82 5.27 -8.90
N LEU A 18 -3.68 5.85 -8.53
CA LEU A 18 -3.63 7.21 -7.99
C LEU A 18 -4.09 8.25 -9.01
N ALA A 19 -3.70 8.12 -10.28
CA ALA A 19 -4.18 8.97 -11.36
C ALA A 19 -5.70 8.81 -11.60
N ALA A 20 -6.24 7.63 -11.34
CA ALA A 20 -7.68 7.36 -11.37
C ALA A 20 -8.44 7.82 -10.11
N GLY A 21 -7.76 8.39 -9.11
CA GLY A 21 -8.37 8.84 -7.86
C GLY A 21 -8.63 7.72 -6.85
N ILE A 22 -8.00 6.55 -7.03
CA ILE A 22 -8.17 5.37 -6.20
C ILE A 22 -6.99 5.29 -5.23
N ALA A 23 -7.28 5.10 -3.93
CA ALA A 23 -6.24 4.88 -2.93
C ALA A 23 -5.61 3.50 -3.11
N ILE A 24 -4.29 3.45 -2.97
CA ILE A 24 -3.51 2.21 -3.10
C ILE A 24 -3.06 1.73 -1.72
N TYR A 25 -2.89 0.41 -1.60
CA TYR A 25 -2.45 -0.23 -0.37
C TYR A 25 -1.20 -1.07 -0.67
N TYR A 26 -0.11 -0.80 0.01
CA TYR A 26 1.13 -1.57 -0.15
C TYR A 26 1.82 -1.81 1.20
N ARG A 27 2.64 -2.86 1.29
CA ARG A 27 3.45 -3.13 2.48
C ARG A 27 4.82 -2.52 2.29
N ASP A 28 5.17 -1.57 3.16
CA ASP A 28 6.50 -0.98 3.17
C ASP A 28 7.38 -1.74 4.17
N GLN A 29 8.56 -2.20 3.72
CA GLN A 29 9.46 -3.00 4.55
C GLN A 29 10.04 -2.22 5.75
N SER A 30 9.99 -0.88 5.71
CA SER A 30 10.40 0.00 6.81
C SER A 30 9.31 0.13 7.88
N ILE A 31 8.07 -0.16 7.53
CA ILE A 31 6.96 -0.23 8.47
C ILE A 31 6.92 -1.66 9.01
N ALA A 32 6.90 -1.81 10.35
CA ALA A 32 6.88 -3.12 11.03
C ALA A 32 5.86 -4.07 10.36
N SER A 33 6.16 -5.39 10.35
CA SER A 33 5.56 -6.45 9.50
C SER A 33 4.03 -6.52 9.35
N ASP A 34 3.27 -5.74 10.12
CA ASP A 34 1.81 -5.72 10.14
C ASP A 34 1.21 -4.38 9.65
N GLY A 35 2.04 -3.38 9.35
CA GLY A 35 1.59 -2.08 8.85
C GLY A 35 1.48 -2.06 7.32
N ILE A 36 0.36 -1.57 6.84
CA ILE A 36 0.04 -1.40 5.43
C ILE A 36 0.00 0.11 5.17
N VAL A 37 0.75 0.58 4.18
CA VAL A 37 0.68 1.98 3.75
C VAL A 37 -0.48 2.12 2.79
N LYS A 38 -1.37 3.06 3.11
CA LYS A 38 -2.45 3.53 2.26
C LYS A 38 -2.04 4.89 1.70
N GLU A 39 -1.77 4.93 0.40
CA GLU A 39 -1.47 6.17 -0.31
C GLU A 39 -2.71 6.64 -1.07
N TYR A 40 -3.03 7.92 -0.88
CA TYR A 40 -4.16 8.57 -1.51
C TYR A 40 -3.71 9.37 -2.73
N PRO A 41 -4.61 9.60 -3.70
CA PRO A 41 -4.32 10.36 -4.92
C PRO A 41 -3.91 11.82 -4.67
N ASN A 42 -4.14 12.36 -3.48
CA ASN A 42 -3.69 13.70 -3.07
C ASN A 42 -2.26 13.71 -2.50
N GLY A 43 -1.54 12.58 -2.52
CA GLY A 43 -0.21 12.42 -1.95
C GLY A 43 -0.20 12.19 -0.43
N ARG A 44 -1.37 12.12 0.23
CA ARG A 44 -1.45 11.74 1.64
C ARG A 44 -1.10 10.26 1.79
N ARG A 45 -0.28 9.93 2.78
CA ARG A 45 0.09 8.56 3.11
C ARG A 45 -0.27 8.26 4.55
N GLU A 46 -0.82 7.08 4.77
CA GLU A 46 -1.27 6.65 6.09
C GLU A 46 -0.83 5.23 6.34
N VAL A 47 -0.33 4.93 7.53
CA VAL A 47 -0.12 3.54 7.94
C VAL A 47 -1.41 3.06 8.56
N VAL A 48 -2.04 2.07 7.94
CA VAL A 48 -3.17 1.34 8.47
C VAL A 48 -2.74 -0.06 8.88
N ARG A 49 -3.45 -0.66 9.82
CA ARG A 49 -3.25 -2.03 10.25
C ARG A 49 -4.52 -2.81 10.00
N ALA A 50 -4.40 -3.96 9.36
CA ALA A 50 -5.53 -4.85 9.18
C ALA A 50 -5.90 -5.48 10.55
N THR A 51 -7.18 -5.51 10.84
CA THR A 51 -7.78 -6.09 12.04
C THR A 51 -8.98 -6.94 11.63
N ASP A 52 -9.48 -7.77 12.55
CA ASP A 52 -10.64 -8.64 12.30
C ASP A 52 -11.92 -7.86 11.91
N ILE A 53 -12.00 -6.59 12.31
CA ILE A 53 -13.14 -5.68 12.08
C ILE A 53 -12.91 -4.69 10.92
N GLY A 54 -11.76 -4.74 10.23
CA GLY A 54 -11.42 -3.84 9.13
C GLY A 54 -10.01 -3.25 9.26
N GLU A 55 -9.81 -2.03 8.80
CA GLU A 55 -8.52 -1.32 8.92
C GLU A 55 -8.56 -0.28 10.05
N VAL A 56 -7.49 -0.19 10.84
CA VAL A 56 -7.29 0.88 11.83
C VAL A 56 -6.12 1.76 11.42
N LEU A 57 -6.31 3.08 11.47
CA LEU A 57 -5.23 4.03 11.25
C LEU A 57 -4.24 3.96 12.42
N VAL A 58 -2.97 3.67 12.11
CA VAL A 58 -1.87 3.63 13.08
C VAL A 58 -1.17 4.98 13.17
N ARG A 59 -0.82 5.58 12.03
CA ARG A 59 -0.28 6.95 11.95
C ARG A 59 -0.37 7.57 10.56
N HIS A 60 -0.21 8.89 10.49
CA HIS A 60 0.04 9.62 9.25
C HIS A 60 1.54 9.64 8.90
N LEU A 61 1.86 9.62 7.60
CA LEU A 61 3.22 9.75 7.06
C LEU A 61 3.40 11.08 6.33
#